data_AF-A0A956Q5P2-F1
#
_entry.id   AF-A0A956Q5P2-F1
#
_cell.length_a   1.000
_cell.length_b   1.000
_cell.length_c   1.000
_cell.angle_alpha   90.00
_cell.angle_beta   90.00
_cell.angle_gamma   90.00
#
_symmetry.space_group_name_H-M   'P 1'
#
loop_
_entity.id
_entity.type
_entity.pdbx_description
1 polymer ?
#
loop_
_entity_poly.entity_id
_entity_poly.type
_entity_poly.pdbx_seq_one_letter_code
_entity_poly.pdbx_strand_id
1 'polypeptide(L)'
;MAGLLQKQTVLLPIDGSDCARLAVKWAVTTLPMDSTEFILLYVIVSNEGVRKDSAEYVNIARQTLLHTEQHVRELGATVKKSIHKIGSAVSTICMVADEEQVDLVVLGSHGRSGVAKMVMGSVSEGVLEKCQRPIVVYKTLQGRVDPNEA
;
A
#
# COMPACT_ATOMS: atom_id res chain seq x y z
N MET A 1 25.11 14.15 -23.14
CA MET A 1 25.13 13.49 -21.82
C MET A 1 23.69 13.20 -21.45
N ALA A 2 23.26 11.93 -21.51
CA ALA A 2 21.93 11.55 -21.05
C ALA A 2 21.96 11.67 -19.52
N GLY A 3 21.35 12.74 -18.98
CA GLY A 3 21.08 12.79 -17.54
C GLY A 3 20.25 11.56 -17.21
N LEU A 4 20.69 10.75 -16.25
CA LEU A 4 19.83 9.69 -15.72
C LEU A 4 18.53 10.37 -15.28
N LEU A 5 17.43 10.06 -15.95
CA LEU A 5 16.11 10.49 -15.51
C LEU A 5 15.90 9.84 -14.14
N GLN A 6 15.82 10.67 -13.10
CA GLN A 6 15.50 10.22 -11.75
C GLN A 6 14.10 9.60 -11.79
N LYS A 7 13.98 8.33 -11.40
CA LYS A 7 12.68 7.67 -11.32
C LYS A 7 11.89 8.22 -10.14
N GLN A 8 10.58 8.37 -10.35
CA GLN A 8 9.63 8.63 -9.29
C GLN A 8 9.59 7.40 -8.35
N THR A 9 9.75 7.63 -7.05
CA THR A 9 9.60 6.58 -6.03
C THR A 9 8.20 6.62 -5.44
N VAL A 10 7.47 5.50 -5.54
CA VAL A 10 6.10 5.37 -5.04
C VAL A 10 6.07 4.38 -3.87
N LEU A 11 5.55 4.82 -2.73
CA LEU A 11 5.31 3.94 -1.57
C LEU A 11 3.96 3.25 -1.70
N LEU A 12 3.96 1.93 -1.55
CA LEU A 12 2.79 1.07 -1.51
C LEU A 12 2.71 0.37 -0.15
N PRO A 13 1.99 0.95 0.84
CA PRO A 13 1.66 0.25 2.06
C PRO A 13 0.70 -0.91 1.80
N ILE A 14 1.05 -2.09 2.28
CA ILE A 14 0.31 -3.33 2.07
C ILE A 14 0.13 -4.09 3.39
N ASP A 15 -1.02 -4.73 3.53
CA ASP A 15 -1.37 -5.59 4.68
C ASP A 15 -1.88 -6.98 4.23
N GLY A 16 -1.91 -7.24 2.92
CA GLY A 16 -2.44 -8.45 2.31
C GLY A 16 -3.93 -8.38 1.98
N SER A 17 -4.62 -7.28 2.30
CA SER A 17 -6.03 -7.09 1.96
C SER A 17 -6.28 -6.90 0.46
N ASP A 18 -7.51 -7.17 0.02
CA ASP A 18 -7.91 -6.99 -1.37
C ASP A 18 -7.83 -5.53 -1.83
N CYS A 19 -8.18 -4.57 -0.97
CA CYS A 19 -8.08 -3.16 -1.34
C CYS A 19 -6.62 -2.73 -1.52
N ALA A 20 -5.69 -3.23 -0.69
CA ALA A 20 -4.26 -3.00 -0.89
C ALA A 20 -3.77 -3.62 -2.21
N ARG A 21 -4.17 -4.88 -2.50
CA ARG A 21 -3.84 -5.53 -3.78
C ARG A 21 -4.36 -4.77 -5.00
N LEU A 22 -5.59 -4.26 -4.94
CA LEU A 22 -6.17 -3.48 -6.02
C LEU A 22 -5.47 -2.12 -6.19
N ALA A 23 -5.06 -1.49 -5.09
CA ALA A 23 -4.27 -0.27 -5.13
C ALA A 23 -2.89 -0.51 -5.77
N VAL A 24 -2.21 -1.61 -5.42
CA VAL A 24 -0.96 -2.03 -6.07
C VAL A 24 -1.18 -2.22 -7.57
N LYS A 25 -2.18 -3.01 -7.97
CA LYS A 25 -2.50 -3.24 -9.38
C LYS A 25 -2.74 -1.91 -10.10
N TRP A 26 -3.59 -1.05 -9.54
CA TRP A 26 -3.88 0.26 -10.12
C TRP A 26 -2.62 1.10 -10.28
N ALA A 27 -1.79 1.21 -9.25
CA ALA A 27 -0.57 2.01 -9.28
C ALA A 27 0.37 1.52 -10.38
N VAL A 28 0.61 0.21 -10.43
CA VAL A 28 1.50 -0.41 -11.42
C VAL A 28 0.96 -0.26 -12.84
N THR A 29 -0.35 -0.42 -13.08
CA THR A 29 -0.89 -0.34 -14.44
C THR A 29 -1.17 1.09 -14.92
N THR A 30 -1.15 2.08 -14.03
CA THR A 30 -1.52 3.47 -14.36
C THR A 30 -0.31 4.41 -14.39
N LEU A 31 0.68 4.18 -13.54
CA LEU A 31 1.88 5.03 -13.48
C LEU A 31 2.89 4.63 -14.57
N PRO A 32 3.67 5.60 -15.09
CA PRO A 32 4.61 5.35 -16.18
C PRO A 32 5.75 4.42 -15.74
N MET A 33 5.75 3.19 -16.24
CA MET A 33 6.62 2.08 -15.81
C MET A 33 8.12 2.40 -15.92
N ASP A 34 8.53 3.06 -17.01
CA ASP A 34 9.94 3.35 -17.27
C ASP A 34 10.52 4.39 -16.31
N SER A 35 9.66 5.25 -15.75
CA SER A 35 10.06 6.33 -14.84
C SER A 35 9.54 6.16 -13.42
N THR A 36 9.00 4.99 -13.06
CA THR A 36 8.46 4.71 -11.72
C THR A 36 9.15 3.50 -11.10
N GLU A 37 9.44 3.59 -9.82
CA GLU A 37 9.88 2.47 -9.01
C GLU A 37 9.09 2.40 -7.70
N PHE A 38 8.87 1.19 -7.20
CA PHE A 38 7.95 0.97 -6.09
C PHE A 38 8.68 0.51 -4.83
N ILE A 39 8.34 1.10 -3.69
CA ILE A 39 8.69 0.60 -2.36
C ILE A 39 7.46 -0.08 -1.77
N LEU A 40 7.58 -1.35 -1.41
CA LEU A 40 6.53 -2.07 -0.70
C LEU A 40 6.77 -1.96 0.81
N LEU A 41 5.74 -1.60 1.58
CA LEU A 41 5.82 -1.50 3.03
C LEU A 41 4.74 -2.34 3.69
N TYR A 42 5.14 -3.29 4.54
CA TYR A 42 4.24 -4.00 5.45
C TYR A 42 4.44 -3.48 6.88
N VAL A 43 3.37 -3.05 7.54
CA VAL A 43 3.45 -2.63 8.97
C VAL A 43 2.87 -3.72 9.85
N ILE A 44 3.72 -4.29 10.69
CA ILE A 44 3.30 -5.20 11.77
C ILE A 44 2.75 -4.33 12.90
N VAL A 45 1.41 -4.24 12.96
CA VAL A 45 0.72 -3.32 13.87
C VAL A 45 0.88 -3.75 15.31
N SER A 46 1.66 -2.99 16.08
CA SER A 46 1.85 -3.17 17.52
C SER A 46 1.07 -2.08 18.27
N ASN A 47 0.21 -2.49 19.19
CA ASN A 47 -0.44 -1.59 20.14
C ASN A 47 0.36 -1.63 21.46
N GLU A 48 0.23 -0.58 22.29
CA GLU A 48 0.89 -0.56 23.59
C GLU A 48 0.55 -1.82 24.40
N GLY A 49 1.58 -2.49 24.94
CA GLY A 49 1.45 -3.68 25.77
C GLY A 49 1.45 -5.04 25.06
N VAL A 50 1.37 -5.09 23.71
CA VAL A 50 1.40 -6.37 22.97
C VAL A 50 2.61 -6.40 22.05
N ARG A 51 3.62 -7.21 22.41
CA ARG A 51 4.81 -7.42 21.58
C ARG A 51 4.44 -8.31 20.37
N LYS A 52 4.30 -7.71 19.19
CA LYS A 52 4.03 -8.44 17.92
C LYS A 52 5.27 -8.69 17.07
N ASP A 53 6.45 -8.79 17.69
CA ASP A 53 7.70 -9.12 17.00
C ASP A 53 7.97 -10.64 16.94
N SER A 54 6.94 -11.47 17.14
CA SER A 54 7.09 -12.91 17.01
C SER A 54 7.53 -13.29 15.59
N ALA A 55 8.29 -14.39 15.49
CA ALA A 55 8.74 -14.91 14.20
C ALA A 55 7.57 -15.18 13.24
N GLU A 56 6.38 -15.47 13.77
CA GLU A 56 5.16 -15.67 13.01
C GLU A 56 4.71 -14.41 12.26
N TYR A 57 4.58 -13.26 12.96
CA TYR A 57 4.16 -12.01 12.32
C TYR A 57 5.17 -11.53 11.28
N VAL A 58 6.47 -11.68 11.56
CA VAL A 58 7.54 -11.37 10.61
C VAL A 58 7.45 -12.29 9.38
N ASN A 59 7.13 -13.57 9.57
CA ASN A 59 6.96 -14.49 8.45
C ASN A 59 5.74 -14.12 7.61
N ILE A 60 4.60 -13.75 8.21
CA ILE A 60 3.42 -13.25 7.49
C ILE A 60 3.80 -12.03 6.65
N ALA A 61 4.42 -11.01 7.26
CA ALA A 61 4.85 -9.81 6.57
C ALA A 61 5.77 -10.12 5.37
N ARG A 62 6.75 -11.02 5.57
CA ARG A 62 7.66 -11.46 4.52
C ARG A 62 6.92 -12.15 3.37
N GLN A 63 6.01 -13.08 3.66
CA GLN A 63 5.26 -13.78 2.64
C GLN A 63 4.35 -12.83 1.85
N THR A 64 3.69 -11.89 2.52
CA THR A 64 2.88 -10.86 1.86
C THR A 64 3.72 -9.97 0.94
N LEU A 65 4.90 -9.53 1.41
CA LEU A 65 5.83 -8.75 0.59
C LEU A 65 6.31 -9.54 -0.62
N LEU A 66 6.76 -10.78 -0.44
CA LEU A 66 7.23 -11.64 -1.53
C LEU A 66 6.15 -11.87 -2.60
N HIS A 67 4.93 -12.19 -2.19
CA HIS A 67 3.83 -12.40 -3.12
C HIS A 67 3.48 -11.12 -3.88
N THR A 68 3.48 -9.97 -3.20
CA THR A 68 3.18 -8.68 -3.84
C THR A 68 4.30 -8.27 -4.79
N GLU A 69 5.56 -8.47 -4.40
CA GLU A 69 6.73 -8.19 -5.24
C GLU A 69 6.72 -9.02 -6.52
N GLN A 70 6.37 -10.31 -6.41
CA GLN A 70 6.16 -11.16 -7.57
C GLN A 70 5.05 -10.59 -8.48
N HIS A 71 3.91 -10.20 -7.91
CA HIS A 71 2.80 -9.64 -8.68
C HIS A 71 3.19 -8.33 -9.41
N VAL A 72 3.92 -7.43 -8.75
CA VAL A 72 4.42 -6.19 -9.36
C VAL A 72 5.35 -6.51 -10.54
N ARG A 73 6.24 -7.50 -10.40
CA ARG A 73 7.16 -7.93 -11.46
C ARG A 73 6.43 -8.58 -12.63
N GLU A 74 5.41 -9.41 -12.37
CA GLU A 74 4.58 -10.02 -13.42
C GLU A 74 3.84 -8.97 -14.26
N LEU A 75 3.50 -7.82 -13.67
CA LEU A 75 2.94 -6.67 -14.35
C LEU A 75 4.00 -5.80 -15.07
N GLY A 76 5.29 -6.18 -15.00
CA GLY A 76 6.40 -5.51 -15.69
C GLY A 76 7.09 -4.40 -14.91
N ALA A 77 6.74 -4.17 -13.64
CA ALA A 77 7.24 -3.04 -12.86
C ALA A 77 8.48 -3.40 -12.01
N THR A 78 9.24 -2.37 -11.65
CA THR A 78 10.40 -2.51 -10.77
C THR A 78 10.02 -2.26 -9.31
N VAL A 79 10.28 -3.25 -8.46
CA VAL A 79 10.29 -3.05 -7.00
C VAL A 79 11.70 -2.62 -6.59
N LYS A 80 11.82 -1.40 -6.07
CA LYS A 80 13.07 -0.85 -5.54
C LYS A 80 13.46 -1.53 -4.23
N LYS A 81 12.48 -1.72 -3.34
CA LYS A 81 12.70 -2.25 -1.98
C LYS A 81 11.40 -2.79 -1.39
N SER A 82 11.53 -3.84 -0.58
CA SER A 82 10.46 -4.41 0.23
C SER A 82 10.84 -4.28 1.71
N ILE A 83 10.00 -3.62 2.51
CA ILE A 83 10.28 -3.26 3.91
C ILE A 83 9.16 -3.81 4.79
N HIS A 84 9.52 -4.35 5.96
CA HIS A 84 8.57 -4.47 7.06
C HIS A 84 9.05 -3.65 8.26
N LYS A 85 8.11 -3.07 9.01
CA LYS A 85 8.37 -2.30 10.22
C LYS A 85 7.33 -2.67 11.28
N ILE A 86 7.69 -2.52 12.55
CA ILE A 86 6.78 -2.73 13.68
C ILE A 86 6.37 -1.37 14.23
N GLY A 87 5.08 -1.15 14.45
CA GLY A 87 4.59 0.10 15.06
C GLY A 87 3.14 0.40 14.71
N SER A 88 2.72 1.65 14.93
CA SER A 88 1.44 2.16 14.44
C SER A 88 1.45 2.25 12.92
N ALA A 89 0.39 1.79 12.24
CA ALA A 89 0.29 1.81 10.78
C ALA A 89 0.48 3.23 10.22
N VAL A 90 -0.31 4.19 10.71
CA VAL A 90 -0.31 5.57 10.20
C VAL A 90 1.06 6.22 10.40
N SER A 91 1.58 6.21 11.63
CA SER A 91 2.86 6.85 11.95
C SER A 91 4.02 6.23 11.18
N THR A 92 4.03 4.90 11.07
CA THR A 92 5.08 4.17 10.35
C THR A 92 5.05 4.46 8.86
N ILE A 93 3.86 4.53 8.25
CA ILE A 93 3.70 4.88 6.83
C ILE A 93 4.23 6.28 6.57
N CYS A 94 3.84 7.27 7.37
CA CYS A 94 4.30 8.66 7.20
C CYS A 94 5.82 8.76 7.36
N MET A 95 6.36 8.13 8.40
CA MET A 95 7.80 8.10 8.67
C MET A 95 8.58 7.47 7.51
N VAL A 96 8.17 6.31 6.99
CA VAL A 96 8.85 5.66 5.86
C VAL A 96 8.72 6.49 4.58
N ALA A 97 7.58 7.13 4.34
CA ALA A 97 7.39 8.02 3.20
C ALA A 97 8.40 9.18 3.22
N ASP A 98 8.67 9.73 4.41
CA ASP A 98 9.64 10.80 4.58
C ASP A 98 11.09 10.32 4.55
N GLU A 99 11.41 9.22 5.24
CA GLU A 99 12.75 8.60 5.27
C GLU A 99 13.24 8.19 3.87
N GLU A 100 12.37 7.56 3.09
CA GLU A 100 12.68 7.08 1.74
C GLU A 100 12.48 8.18 0.67
N GLN A 101 12.10 9.39 1.10
CA GLN A 101 11.84 10.56 0.26
C GLN A 101 10.91 10.26 -0.93
N VAL A 102 9.82 9.54 -0.69
CA VAL A 102 8.93 9.11 -1.77
C VAL A 102 8.17 10.30 -2.37
N ASP A 103 7.90 10.22 -3.67
CA ASP A 103 7.18 11.26 -4.41
C ASP A 103 5.66 11.10 -4.31
N LEU A 104 5.20 9.89 -3.97
CA LEU A 104 3.79 9.53 -3.88
C LEU A 104 3.59 8.35 -2.93
N VAL A 105 2.52 8.41 -2.13
CA VAL A 105 2.01 7.27 -1.36
C VAL A 105 0.69 6.81 -1.99
N VAL A 106 0.56 5.53 -2.31
CA VAL A 106 -0.70 4.96 -2.82
C VAL A 106 -1.25 3.93 -1.83
N LEU A 107 -2.46 4.18 -1.35
CA LEU A 107 -3.16 3.38 -0.34
C LEU A 107 -4.40 2.73 -0.93
N GLY A 108 -4.68 1.50 -0.53
CA GLY A 108 -6.03 0.95 -0.65
C GLY A 108 -6.94 1.49 0.44
N SER A 109 -8.19 1.81 0.11
CA SER A 109 -9.25 2.01 1.11
C SER A 109 -10.30 0.93 0.96
N HIS A 110 -10.76 0.41 2.09
CA HIS A 110 -11.92 -0.46 2.17
C HIS A 110 -13.17 0.26 1.64
N GLY A 111 -14.07 -0.51 1.04
CA GLY A 111 -15.50 -0.45 1.36
C GLY A 111 -15.82 -1.79 2.01
N ARG A 112 -15.82 -1.89 3.35
CA ARG A 112 -16.06 -3.17 4.02
C ARG A 112 -17.47 -3.66 3.64
N SER A 113 -17.53 -4.85 3.03
CA SER A 113 -18.65 -5.81 3.10
C SER A 113 -20.03 -5.19 3.36
N GLY A 114 -20.79 -4.91 2.29
CA GLY A 114 -22.25 -4.83 2.35
C GLY A 114 -22.91 -3.73 3.18
N VAL A 115 -22.18 -2.82 3.82
CA VAL A 115 -22.80 -1.68 4.53
C VAL A 115 -22.82 -0.48 3.58
N ALA A 116 -24.03 0.05 3.33
CA ALA A 116 -24.34 1.10 2.36
C ALA A 116 -23.67 2.48 2.58
N LYS A 117 -22.59 2.57 3.37
CA LYS A 117 -21.85 3.80 3.62
C LYS A 117 -20.37 3.65 3.25
N MET A 118 -19.95 4.55 2.37
CA MET A 118 -18.57 4.76 1.94
C MET A 118 -17.70 5.26 3.10
N VAL A 119 -17.25 4.38 4.00
CA VAL A 119 -16.31 4.77 5.06
C VAL A 119 -14.88 4.66 4.53
N MET A 120 -14.13 5.77 4.58
CA MET A 120 -12.69 5.76 4.30
C MET A 120 -11.99 4.94 5.39
N GLY A 121 -11.04 4.06 5.03
CA GLY A 121 -10.37 3.22 6.03
C GLY A 121 -9.61 4.07 7.06
N SER A 122 -9.58 3.65 8.33
CA SER A 122 -8.92 4.42 9.41
C SER A 122 -7.43 4.68 9.15
N VAL A 123 -6.74 3.74 8.49
CA VAL A 123 -5.33 3.94 8.09
C VAL A 123 -5.24 4.97 6.98
N SER A 124 -6.06 4.88 5.93
CA SER A 124 -6.03 5.85 4.83
C SER A 124 -6.42 7.25 5.29
N GLU A 125 -7.40 7.38 6.18
CA GLU A 125 -7.81 8.65 6.77
C GLU A 125 -6.70 9.25 7.63
N GLY A 126 -6.11 8.46 8.53
CA GLY A 126 -5.01 8.93 9.36
C GLY A 126 -3.76 9.31 8.56
N VAL A 127 -3.47 8.62 7.44
CA VAL A 127 -2.35 8.97 6.56
C VAL A 127 -2.66 10.25 5.78
N LEU A 128 -3.89 10.42 5.27
CA LEU A 128 -4.33 11.68 4.65
C LEU A 128 -4.21 12.88 5.60
N GLU A 129 -4.47 12.69 6.88
CA GLU A 129 -4.36 13.74 7.89
C GLU A 129 -2.91 14.10 8.22
N LYS A 130 -1.98 13.13 8.19
CA LYS A 130 -0.64 13.28 8.82
C LYS A 130 0.55 13.23 7.86
N CYS A 131 0.41 12.63 6.69
CA CYS A 131 1.51 12.47 5.76
C CYS A 131 1.72 13.73 4.93
N GLN A 132 2.98 14.14 4.79
CA GLN A 132 3.36 15.36 4.06
C GLN A 132 3.60 15.09 2.56
N ARG A 133 3.63 13.83 2.14
CA ARG A 133 3.82 13.44 0.74
C ARG A 133 2.50 13.49 -0.02
N PRO A 134 2.50 13.66 -1.35
CA PRO A 134 1.33 13.43 -2.17
C PRO A 134 0.74 12.04 -1.91
N ILE A 135 -0.59 11.93 -1.84
CA ILE A 135 -1.30 10.69 -1.53
C ILE A 135 -2.36 10.42 -2.58
N VAL A 136 -2.44 9.17 -3.02
CA VAL A 136 -3.61 8.62 -3.71
C VAL A 136 -4.25 7.56 -2.83
N VAL A 137 -5.56 7.68 -2.65
CA VAL A 137 -6.38 6.64 -2.04
C VAL A 137 -7.18 5.94 -3.14
N TYR A 138 -6.79 4.72 -3.46
CA TYR A 138 -7.54 3.87 -4.38
C TYR A 138 -8.75 3.27 -3.64
N LYS A 139 -9.94 3.66 -4.09
CA LYS A 139 -11.21 3.23 -3.51
C LYS A 139 -11.86 2.18 -4.39
N THR A 140 -12.04 0.98 -3.86
CA THR A 140 -12.82 -0.07 -4.53
C THR A 140 -14.31 0.24 -4.39
N LEU A 141 -15.00 0.53 -5.49
CA LEU A 141 -16.46 0.57 -5.53
C LEU A 141 -16.96 -0.86 -5.75
N GLN A 142 -17.46 -1.53 -4.71
CA GLN A 142 -18.36 -2.67 -4.94
C GLN A 142 -19.76 -2.11 -5.19
N GLY A 143 -20.13 -2.04 -6.47
CA GLY A 143 -21.51 -1.81 -6.91
C GLY A 143 -22.35 -3.08 -6.75
N ARG A 144 -23.63 -2.87 -6.46
CA ARG A 144 -24.71 -3.84 -6.28
C ARG A 144 -24.63 -5.00 -7.28
N VAL A 145 -24.74 -6.25 -6.79
CA VAL A 145 -25.37 -7.31 -7.59
C VAL A 145 -26.85 -6.94 -7.63
N ASP A 146 -27.39 -6.67 -8.81
CA ASP A 146 -28.83 -6.54 -8.95
C ASP A 146 -29.44 -7.93 -8.65
N PRO A 147 -30.35 -8.08 -7.67
CA PRO A 147 -30.92 -9.40 -7.33
C PRO A 147 -31.70 -10.05 -8.48
N ASN A 148 -31.93 -9.32 -9.57
CA ASN A 148 -32.67 -9.74 -10.76
C ASN A 148 -31.78 -10.12 -11.95
N GLU A 149 -30.46 -10.17 -11.83
CA GLU A 149 -29.55 -10.63 -12.91
C GLU A 149 -29.12 -12.11 -12.77
N ALA A 150 -30.03 -12.99 -12.34
CA ALA A 150 -29.87 -14.45 -12.39
C ALA A 150 -31.06 -15.13 -13.08
#